data_AF-A0A485A6X2-F1
#
_entry.id   AF-A0A485A6X2-F1
#
_cell.length_a   1.000
_cell.length_b   1.000
_cell.length_c   1.000
_cell.angle_alpha   90.00
_cell.angle_beta   90.00
_cell.angle_gamma   90.00
#
_symmetry.space_group_name_H-M   'P 1'
#
loop_
_entity.id
_entity.type
_entity.pdbx_description
1 polymer ?
#
loop_
_entity_poly.entity_id
_entity_poly.type
_entity_poly.pdbx_seq_one_letter_code
_entity_poly.pdbx_strand_id
1 'polypeptide(L)'
;MLNVSGHRLGTAEIESALVSHPKIAEAAVVGIPHSIKGQAIYAYVTLNHGEEPTPALYTEVRNWVRKEIGPLATPDVLHWTDSLPKTRSGKIMRRILRKIAAGDTSNLGDTSTLADPGVVEKLLEEKQSIAMPS
;
A
#
# COMPACT_ATOMS: atom_id res chain seq x y z
N MET A 1 -13.01 -3.34 -2.30
CA MET A 1 -13.26 -4.06 -1.04
C MET A 1 -12.21 -5.13 -0.87
N LEU A 2 -11.82 -5.38 0.39
CA LEU A 2 -10.96 -6.47 0.83
C LEU A 2 -11.81 -7.49 1.59
N ASN A 3 -11.38 -8.76 1.60
CA ASN A 3 -11.94 -9.82 2.42
C ASN A 3 -10.84 -10.38 3.33
N VAL A 4 -10.75 -9.85 4.56
CA VAL A 4 -9.71 -10.20 5.53
C VAL A 4 -10.36 -11.01 6.65
N SER A 5 -10.02 -12.29 6.74
CA SER A 5 -10.61 -13.23 7.71
C SER A 5 -12.14 -13.23 7.69
N GLY A 6 -12.75 -13.18 6.50
CA GLY A 6 -14.21 -13.14 6.33
C GLY A 6 -14.84 -11.74 6.46
N HIS A 7 -14.08 -10.71 6.84
CA HIS A 7 -14.58 -9.35 7.02
C HIS A 7 -14.41 -8.53 5.75
N ARG A 8 -15.48 -7.84 5.34
CA ARG A 8 -15.46 -6.93 4.20
C ARG A 8 -14.99 -5.55 4.62
N LEU A 9 -13.82 -5.14 4.14
CA LEU A 9 -13.22 -3.84 4.45
C LEU A 9 -13.13 -2.95 3.20
N GLY A 10 -13.41 -1.66 3.37
CA GLY A 10 -13.21 -0.66 2.33
C GLY A 10 -11.74 -0.25 2.23
N THR A 11 -11.14 -0.31 1.04
CA THR A 11 -9.77 0.20 0.85
C THR A 11 -9.71 1.72 1.08
N ALA A 12 -10.73 2.45 0.63
CA ALA A 12 -10.81 3.90 0.76
C ALA A 12 -10.87 4.37 2.24
N GLU A 13 -11.50 3.58 3.11
CA GLU A 13 -11.57 3.88 4.55
C GLU A 13 -10.17 3.77 5.19
N ILE A 14 -9.44 2.69 4.88
CA ILE A 14 -8.06 2.49 5.35
C ILE A 14 -7.12 3.55 4.77
N GLU A 15 -7.24 3.87 3.47
CA GLU A 15 -6.50 4.96 2.83
C GLU A 15 -6.77 6.30 3.53
N SER A 16 -8.02 6.60 3.88
CA SER A 16 -8.39 7.83 4.60
C SER A 16 -7.79 7.89 6.00
N ALA A 17 -7.81 6.77 6.74
CA ALA A 17 -7.19 6.68 8.06
C ALA A 17 -5.65 6.81 8.00
N LEU A 18 -5.01 6.29 6.95
CA LEU A 18 -3.57 6.49 6.75
C LEU A 18 -3.26 7.97 6.46
N VAL A 19 -4.00 8.60 5.56
CA VAL A 19 -3.78 10.01 5.18
C VAL A 19 -4.16 10.98 6.29
N SER A 20 -4.98 10.58 7.29
CA SER A 20 -5.22 11.41 8.47
C SER A 20 -4.03 11.47 9.44
N HIS A 21 -3.02 10.61 9.26
CA HIS A 21 -1.79 10.66 10.04
C HIS A 21 -0.93 11.87 9.63
N PRO A 22 -0.45 12.73 10.56
CA PRO A 22 0.24 13.98 10.24
C PRO A 22 1.50 13.85 9.37
N LYS A 23 2.12 12.67 9.35
CA LYS A 23 3.35 12.37 8.59
C LYS A 23 3.11 11.74 7.22
N ILE A 24 1.87 11.41 6.86
CA ILE A 24 1.54 10.72 5.61
C ILE A 24 0.97 11.72 4.61
N ALA A 25 1.56 11.75 3.40
CA ALA A 25 1.08 12.57 2.29
C ALA A 25 -0.01 11.83 1.48
N GLU A 26 0.28 10.57 1.12
CA GLU A 26 -0.60 9.76 0.28
C GLU A 26 -0.55 8.28 0.67
N ALA A 27 -1.65 7.57 0.43
CA ALA A 27 -1.72 6.13 0.63
C ALA A 27 -2.53 5.44 -0.46
N ALA A 28 -2.14 4.21 -0.78
CA ALA A 28 -2.92 3.32 -1.63
C ALA A 28 -2.92 1.91 -1.04
N VAL A 29 -4.13 1.34 -0.87
CA VAL A 29 -4.31 0.05 -0.21
C VAL A 29 -4.79 -1.01 -1.21
N VAL A 30 -4.14 -2.17 -1.17
CA VAL A 30 -4.51 -3.36 -1.94
C VAL A 30 -4.54 -4.60 -1.05
N GLY A 31 -5.31 -5.60 -1.47
CA GLY A 31 -5.30 -6.92 -0.86
C GLY A 31 -4.33 -7.83 -1.60
N ILE A 32 -3.58 -8.62 -0.83
CA ILE A 32 -2.73 -9.70 -1.35
C ILE A 32 -3.20 -11.06 -0.78
N PRO A 33 -2.97 -12.18 -1.49
CA PRO A 33 -3.27 -13.50 -0.96
C PRO A 33 -2.54 -13.75 0.37
N HIS A 34 -3.22 -14.37 1.33
CA HIS A 34 -2.63 -14.78 2.61
C HIS A 34 -3.21 -16.14 3.01
N SER A 35 -2.34 -17.07 3.43
CA SER A 35 -2.71 -18.47 3.69
C SER A 35 -3.80 -18.62 4.76
N ILE A 36 -3.69 -17.85 5.85
CA ILE A 36 -4.62 -17.87 6.99
C ILE A 36 -5.79 -16.90 6.80
N LYS A 37 -5.50 -15.63 6.46
CA LYS A 37 -6.51 -14.55 6.44
C LYS A 37 -7.34 -14.52 5.15
N GLY A 38 -6.99 -15.32 4.15
CA GLY A 38 -7.52 -15.19 2.78
C GLY A 38 -6.89 -14.01 2.05
N GLN A 39 -7.04 -12.80 2.59
CA GLN A 39 -6.30 -11.61 2.15
C GLN A 39 -5.57 -10.92 3.31
N ALA A 40 -4.37 -10.42 3.03
CA ALA A 40 -3.66 -9.46 3.87
C ALA A 40 -3.75 -8.05 3.29
N ILE A 41 -3.66 -7.05 4.17
CA ILE A 41 -3.74 -5.63 3.83
C ILE A 41 -2.33 -5.13 3.54
N TYR A 42 -2.10 -4.72 2.29
CA TYR A 42 -0.84 -4.12 1.84
C TYR A 42 -1.06 -2.64 1.56
N ALA A 43 -0.34 -1.77 2.26
CA ALA A 43 -0.45 -0.33 2.11
C ALA A 43 0.84 0.26 1.54
N TYR A 44 0.74 0.91 0.38
CA TYR A 44 1.77 1.81 -0.12
C TYR A 44 1.58 3.17 0.52
N VAL A 45 2.64 3.73 1.10
CA VAL A 45 2.58 4.96 1.88
C VAL A 45 3.69 5.91 1.44
N THR A 46 3.31 7.12 1.06
CA THR A 46 4.21 8.23 0.79
C THR A 46 4.17 9.18 1.99
N LEU A 47 5.34 9.45 2.57
CA LEU A 47 5.47 10.35 3.70
C LEU A 47 5.50 11.82 3.24
N ASN A 48 5.18 12.72 4.16
CA ASN A 48 5.37 14.14 3.93
C ASN A 48 6.86 14.47 3.77
N HIS A 49 7.17 15.53 3.01
CA HIS A 49 8.54 15.95 2.78
C HIS A 49 9.27 16.23 4.10
N GLY A 50 10.46 15.63 4.28
CA GLY A 50 11.28 15.77 5.49
C GLY A 50 11.02 14.69 6.54
N GLU A 51 10.05 13.81 6.34
CA GLU A 51 9.83 12.63 7.17
C GLU A 51 10.56 11.42 6.58
N GLU A 52 11.17 10.60 7.44
CA GLU A 52 11.89 9.39 7.02
C GLU A 52 11.27 8.12 7.61
N PRO A 53 11.24 7.01 6.84
CA PRO A 53 10.81 5.72 7.36
C PRO A 53 11.70 5.23 8.50
N THR A 54 11.09 4.89 9.63
CA THR A 54 11.79 4.27 10.77
C THR A 54 10.98 3.10 11.32
N PRO A 55 11.61 2.14 12.04
CA PRO A 55 10.88 1.08 12.72
C PRO A 55 9.84 1.60 13.73
N ALA A 56 10.14 2.74 14.38
CA ALA A 56 9.22 3.43 15.27
C ALA A 56 7.99 3.93 14.49
N LEU A 57 8.21 4.62 13.36
CA LEU A 57 7.15 5.12 12.50
C LEU A 57 6.29 3.99 11.90
N TYR A 58 6.91 2.85 11.55
CA TYR A 58 6.18 1.67 11.11
C TYR A 58 5.17 1.18 12.15
N THR A 59 5.59 1.12 13.41
CA THR A 59 4.72 0.73 14.53
C THR A 59 3.66 1.79 14.81
N GLU A 60 4.04 3.07 14.78
CA GLU A 60 3.17 4.24 14.96
C GLU A 60 2.01 4.22 13.95
N VAL A 61 2.30 4.09 12.66
CA VAL A 61 1.28 4.10 11.58
C VAL A 61 0.35 2.89 11.66
N ARG A 62 0.86 1.70 11.98
CA ARG A 62 -0.01 0.52 12.17
C ARG A 62 -0.96 0.72 13.35
N ASN A 63 -0.46 1.25 14.46
CA ASN A 63 -1.27 1.56 15.64
C ASN A 63 -2.27 2.67 15.37
N TRP A 64 -1.93 3.63 14.51
CA TRP A 64 -2.84 4.67 14.06
C TRP A 64 -4.07 4.08 13.36
N VAL A 65 -3.88 3.26 12.33
CA VAL A 65 -5.01 2.61 11.63
C VAL A 65 -5.81 1.71 12.58
N ARG A 66 -5.11 1.00 13.48
CA ARG A 66 -5.76 0.18 14.52
C ARG A 66 -6.68 1.02 15.42
N LYS A 67 -6.27 2.24 15.77
CA LYS A 67 -7.05 3.17 16.60
C LYS A 67 -8.24 3.75 15.83
N GLU A 68 -8.02 4.18 14.58
CA GLU A 68 -9.03 4.88 13.79
C GLU A 68 -10.16 3.94 13.32
N ILE A 69 -9.83 2.70 12.93
CA ILE A 69 -10.80 1.76 12.34
C ILE A 69 -10.95 0.51 13.20
N GLY A 70 -9.83 -0.05 13.64
CA GLY A 70 -9.84 -1.25 14.47
C GLY A 70 -8.74 -2.27 14.13
N PRO A 71 -8.61 -3.32 14.95
CA PRO A 71 -7.57 -4.34 14.80
C PRO A 71 -7.62 -5.09 13.47
N LEU A 72 -8.81 -5.27 12.89
CA LEU A 72 -8.99 -6.01 11.64
C LEU A 72 -8.51 -5.23 10.40
N ALA A 73 -8.46 -3.89 10.49
CA ALA A 73 -8.04 -3.01 9.40
C ALA A 73 -6.54 -2.66 9.47
N THR A 74 -5.82 -3.14 10.49
CA THR A 74 -4.40 -2.86 10.67
C THR A 74 -3.62 -3.42 9.47
N PRO A 75 -2.82 -2.59 8.76
CA PRO A 75 -2.01 -3.07 7.65
C PRO A 75 -1.06 -4.18 8.09
N ASP A 76 -0.97 -5.22 7.27
CA ASP A 76 0.00 -6.30 7.45
C ASP A 76 1.38 -5.85 6.96
N VAL A 77 1.39 -5.08 5.86
CA VAL A 77 2.60 -4.52 5.26
C VAL A 77 2.42 -3.02 5.06
N LEU A 78 3.42 -2.23 5.49
CA LEU A 78 3.64 -0.87 5.02
C LEU A 78 4.82 -0.85 4.05
N HIS A 79 4.57 -0.41 2.83
CA HIS A 79 5.57 -0.20 1.79
C HIS A 79 5.77 1.31 1.65
N TRP A 80 6.88 1.79 2.18
CA TRP A 80 7.29 3.20 2.03
C TRP A 80 7.76 3.44 0.60
N THR A 81 7.18 4.43 -0.06
CA THR A 81 7.55 4.80 -1.43
C THR A 81 7.37 6.29 -1.65
N ASP A 82 8.25 6.89 -2.44
CA ASP A 82 8.19 8.33 -2.71
C ASP A 82 7.09 8.70 -3.70
N SER A 83 6.57 7.73 -4.46
CA SER A 83 5.61 8.01 -5.53
C SER A 83 4.71 6.82 -5.83
N LEU A 84 3.41 7.09 -5.98
CA LEU A 84 2.42 6.12 -6.46
C LEU A 84 2.30 6.18 -7.99
N PRO A 85 2.01 5.04 -8.66
CA PRO A 85 1.84 5.01 -10.10
C PRO A 85 0.53 5.70 -10.47
N LYS A 86 0.62 6.90 -11.02
CA LYS A 86 -0.54 7.71 -11.41
C LYS A 86 -0.60 7.90 -12.91
N THR A 87 -1.81 7.92 -13.46
CA THR A 87 -2.04 8.38 -14.83
C THR A 87 -1.70 9.87 -14.97
N ARG A 88 -1.58 10.37 -16.19
CA ARG A 88 -1.43 11.82 -16.46
C ARG A 88 -2.58 12.68 -15.90
N SER A 89 -3.72 12.07 -15.59
CA SER A 89 -4.87 12.72 -14.92
C SER A 89 -4.85 12.59 -13.40
N GLY A 90 -3.77 12.06 -12.80
CA GLY A 90 -3.59 11.91 -11.36
C GLY A 90 -4.25 10.67 -10.74
N LYS A 91 -4.87 9.79 -11.54
CA LYS A 91 -5.55 8.61 -11.01
C LYS A 91 -4.53 7.52 -10.67
N ILE A 92 -4.57 7.02 -9.43
CA ILE A 92 -3.72 5.90 -8.99
C ILE A 92 -4.09 4.62 -9.75
N MET A 93 -3.11 4.00 -10.41
CA MET A 93 -3.23 2.73 -11.12
C MET A 93 -3.10 1.55 -10.15
N ARG A 94 -4.11 1.35 -9.30
CA ARG A 94 -4.15 0.28 -8.27
C ARG A 94 -3.95 -1.13 -8.81
N ARG A 95 -4.22 -1.36 -10.10
CA ARG A 95 -3.97 -2.64 -10.78
C ARG A 95 -2.48 -3.02 -10.75
N ILE A 96 -1.58 -2.05 -10.98
CA ILE A 96 -0.13 -2.27 -10.97
C ILE A 96 0.32 -2.57 -9.54
N LEU A 97 -0.11 -1.74 -8.58
CA LEU A 97 0.18 -1.93 -7.15
C LEU A 97 -0.20 -3.34 -6.67
N ARG A 98 -1.39 -3.83 -7.04
CA ARG A 98 -1.82 -5.19 -6.66
C ARG A 98 -0.91 -6.28 -7.22
N LYS A 99 -0.45 -6.16 -8.46
CA LYS A 99 0.44 -7.15 -9.09
C LYS A 99 1.81 -7.16 -8.42
N ILE A 100 2.39 -5.99 -8.20
CA ILE A 100 3.69 -5.83 -7.49
C ILE A 100 3.59 -6.42 -6.08
N ALA A 101 2.57 -6.05 -5.31
CA ALA A 101 2.35 -6.56 -3.96
C ALA A 101 2.15 -8.09 -3.92
N ALA A 102 1.49 -8.67 -4.92
CA ALA A 102 1.32 -10.12 -5.05
C ALA A 102 2.57 -10.85 -5.58
N GLY A 103 3.62 -10.13 -5.99
CA GLY A 103 4.82 -10.70 -6.59
C GLY A 103 4.70 -11.10 -8.06
N ASP A 104 3.62 -10.70 -8.76
CA ASP A 104 3.47 -10.90 -10.20
C ASP A 104 4.16 -9.77 -10.97
N THR A 105 5.39 -10.02 -11.39
CA THR A 105 6.24 -9.06 -12.11
C THR A 105 6.27 -9.31 -13.63
N SER A 106 5.68 -10.40 -14.09
CA SER A 106 5.79 -10.89 -15.46
C SER A 106 4.95 -10.10 -16.48
N ASN A 107 3.80 -9.58 -16.05
CA ASN A 107 2.90 -8.83 -16.93
C ASN A 107 2.13 -7.76 -16.14
N LEU A 108 2.69 -6.55 -16.05
CA LEU A 108 2.04 -5.42 -15.39
C LEU A 108 0.96 -4.74 -16.26
N GLY A 109 0.66 -5.30 -17.44
CA GLY A 109 -0.28 -4.75 -18.42
C GLY A 109 0.19 -3.42 -19.01
N ASP A 110 -0.73 -2.69 -19.64
CA ASP A 110 -0.41 -1.39 -20.25
C ASP A 110 -0.07 -0.33 -19.19
N THR A 111 1.10 0.28 -19.35
CA THR A 111 1.68 1.35 -18.52
C THR A 111 1.86 2.66 -19.29
N SER A 112 1.48 2.72 -20.58
CA SER A 112 1.67 3.88 -21.47
C SER A 112 0.98 5.17 -21.00
N THR A 113 -0.05 5.02 -20.15
CA THR A 113 -0.83 6.13 -19.59
C THR A 113 -0.27 6.70 -18.28
N LEU A 114 0.77 6.08 -17.72
CA LEU A 114 1.47 6.61 -16.55
C LEU A 114 2.08 7.98 -16.85
N ALA A 115 2.02 8.86 -15.85
CA ALA A 115 2.73 10.14 -15.90
C ALA A 115 4.24 9.92 -15.86
N ASP A 116 4.68 8.99 -15.02
CA ASP A 116 6.06 8.53 -14.91
C ASP A 116 6.06 6.99 -14.91
N PRO A 117 6.54 6.34 -16.00
CA PRO A 117 6.69 4.89 -16.03
C PRO A 117 7.78 4.33 -15.09
N GLY A 118 8.80 5.12 -14.76
CA GLY A 118 9.95 4.69 -13.95
C GLY A 118 9.58 4.29 -12.52
N VAL A 119 8.48 4.84 -12.01
CA VAL A 119 7.89 4.47 -10.71
C VAL A 119 7.66 2.96 -10.56
N VAL A 120 7.37 2.27 -11.66
CA VAL A 120 7.07 0.83 -11.63
C VAL A 120 8.30 0.02 -11.27
N GLU A 121 9.44 0.36 -11.87
CA GLU A 121 10.73 -0.30 -11.60
C GLU A 121 11.15 -0.06 -10.16
N LYS A 122 11.06 1.20 -9.69
CA LYS A 122 11.34 1.56 -8.30
C LYS A 122 10.48 0.77 -7.30
N LEU A 123 9.17 0.66 -7.54
CA LEU A 123 8.28 -0.12 -6.67
C LEU A 123 8.62 -1.61 -6.65
N LEU A 124 9.13 -2.16 -7.76
CA LEU A 124 9.58 -3.55 -7.83
C LEU A 124 10.87 -3.77 -7.02
N GLU A 125 11.82 -2.83 -7.09
CA GLU A 125 13.05 -2.86 -6.29
C GLU A 125 12.74 -2.75 -4.80
N GLU A 126 11.96 -1.75 -4.40
CA GLU A 126 11.53 -1.55 -3.00
C GLU A 126 10.86 -2.81 -2.45
N LYS A 127 9.95 -3.42 -3.23
CA LYS A 127 9.24 -4.64 -2.81
C LYS A 127 10.18 -5.82 -2.51
N GLN A 128 11.33 -5.94 -3.19
CA GLN A 128 12.27 -7.02 -2.94
C GLN A 128 12.90 -6.96 -1.55
N SER A 129 12.95 -5.76 -0.95
CA SER A 129 13.49 -5.53 0.40
C SER A 129 12.47 -5.78 1.53
N ILE A 130 11.20 -6.00 1.19
CA ILE A 130 10.11 -6.13 2.15
C ILE A 130 9.84 -7.61 2.47
N ALA A 131 9.88 -7.95 3.76
CA ALA A 131 9.47 -9.26 4.24
C ALA A 131 7.95 -9.43 4.10
N MET A 132 7.51 -10.46 3.38
CA MET A 132 6.10 -10.74 3.16
C MET A 132 5.52 -11.58 4.31
N PRO A 133 4.30 -11.27 4.79
CA PRO A 133 3.61 -12.09 5.77
C PRO A 133 3.24 -13.45 5.14
N SER A 134 3.36 -14.53 5.91
CA SER A 134 3.05 -15.91 5.49
C SER A 134 1.63 -16.31 5.88
#